data_AF-A0A9X2J7I6-F1
#
_entry.id   AF-A0A9X2J7I6-F1
#
_cell.length_a   1.000
_cell.length_b   1.000
_cell.length_c   1.000
_cell.angle_alpha   90.00
_cell.angle_beta   90.00
_cell.angle_gamma   90.00
#
_symmetry.space_group_name_H-M   'P 1'
#
loop_
_entity.id
_entity.type
_entity.pdbx_description
1 polymer ?
#
loop_
_entity_poly.entity_id
_entity_poly.type
_entity_poly.pdbx_seq_one_letter_code
_entity_poly.pdbx_strand_id
1 'polypeptide(L)' 'PIESTFGTIRHRTKRSKGCLSREGMLHMLFKLGMCAEGKWRKLRGFDYLAKVITGVEFKDGEEVPTVDQSAA' A
#
# COMPACT_ATOMS: atom_id res chain seq x y z
N PRO A 1 -12.27 -11.01 1.94
CA PRO A 1 -11.23 -9.94 1.93
C PRO A 1 -9.87 -10.54 2.31
N ILE A 2 -8.80 -10.20 1.58
CA ILE A 2 -7.45 -10.61 1.98
C ILE A 2 -7.09 -9.75 3.20
N GLU A 3 -7.03 -10.35 4.40
CA GLU A 3 -6.74 -9.63 5.66
C GLU A 3 -5.31 -9.07 5.69
N SER A 4 -4.41 -9.55 4.82
CA SER A 4 -3.01 -9.11 4.74
C SER A 4 -2.49 -9.16 3.30
N THR A 5 -1.88 -8.08 2.81
CA THR A 5 -1.20 -7.95 1.50
C THR A 5 -0.30 -9.14 1.17
N PHE A 6 0.36 -9.72 2.19
CA PHE A 6 1.27 -10.86 2.06
C PHE A 6 0.66 -12.21 2.47
N GLY A 7 -0.65 -12.28 2.74
CA GLY A 7 -1.32 -13.48 3.23
C GLY A 7 -1.12 -14.70 2.31
N THR A 8 -1.28 -14.50 1.00
CA THR A 8 -1.08 -15.55 -0.01
C THR A 8 0.37 -16.03 -0.07
N ILE A 9 1.32 -15.09 0.02
CA ILE A 9 2.76 -15.38 0.01
C ILE A 9 3.14 -16.19 1.26
N ARG A 10 2.69 -15.78 2.45
CA ARG A 10 2.91 -16.52 3.71
C ARG A 10 2.31 -17.91 3.64
N HIS A 11 1.07 -18.02 3.19
CA HIS A 11 0.39 -19.31 3.05
C HIS A 11 1.19 -20.24 2.13
N ARG A 12 1.63 -19.75 0.96
CA ARG A 12 2.37 -20.58 0.00
C ARG A 12 3.77 -20.94 0.48
N THR A 13 4.45 -20.02 1.15
CA THR A 13 5.76 -20.28 1.78
C THR A 13 5.67 -21.38 2.84
N LYS A 14 4.63 -21.37 3.69
CA LYS A 14 4.38 -22.45 4.67
C LYS A 14 4.14 -23.80 3.98
N ARG A 15 3.45 -23.81 2.83
CA ARG A 15 3.14 -25.03 2.09
C ARG A 15 4.32 -25.57 1.28
N SER A 16 5.20 -24.71 0.78
CA SER A 16 6.38 -25.12 0.00
C SER A 16 7.51 -25.69 0.83
N LYS A 17 7.52 -25.49 2.17
CA LYS A 17 8.47 -26.09 3.11
C LYS A 17 9.95 -25.97 2.70
N GLY A 18 10.33 -24.85 2.07
CA GLY A 18 11.71 -24.63 1.62
C GLY A 18 12.14 -25.41 0.36
N CYS A 19 11.20 -26.02 -0.38
CA CYS A 19 11.47 -26.77 -1.61
C CYS A 19 11.89 -25.91 -2.82
N LEU A 20 11.94 -24.58 -2.66
CA LEU A 20 12.25 -23.65 -3.74
C LEU A 20 13.69 -23.14 -3.60
N SER A 21 14.40 -23.06 -4.72
CA SER A 21 15.63 -22.27 -4.81
C SER A 21 15.32 -20.79 -4.56
N ARG A 22 16.36 -19.99 -4.28
CA ARG A 22 16.20 -18.54 -4.07
C ARG A 22 15.51 -17.85 -5.25
N GLU A 23 15.91 -18.18 -6.47
CA GLU A 23 15.29 -17.65 -7.69
C GLU A 23 13.83 -18.10 -7.81
N GLY A 24 13.54 -19.39 -7.61
CA GLY A 24 12.16 -19.92 -7.63
C GLY A 24 11.26 -19.25 -6.59
N MET A 25 11.80 -18.96 -5.41
CA MET A 25 11.08 -18.22 -4.36
C MET A 25 10.76 -16.78 -4.79
N LEU A 26 11.71 -16.08 -5.42
CA LEU A 26 11.50 -14.72 -5.94
C LEU A 26 10.42 -14.69 -7.03
N HIS A 27 10.48 -15.63 -7.98
CA HIS A 27 9.44 -15.75 -9.01
C HIS A 27 8.06 -16.04 -8.41
N MET A 28 8.00 -16.95 -7.42
CA MET A 28 6.76 -17.24 -6.70
C MET A 28 6.21 -16.00 -5.99
N LEU A 29 7.05 -15.27 -5.25
CA LEU A 29 6.65 -14.04 -4.54
C LEU A 29 6.08 -13.01 -5.52
N PHE A 30 6.78 -12.76 -6.63
CA PHE A 30 6.37 -11.79 -7.63
C PHE A 30 5.01 -12.13 -8.24
N LYS A 31 4.83 -13.39 -8.68
CA LYS A 31 3.56 -13.82 -9.28
C LYS A 31 2.41 -13.80 -8.29
N LEU A 32 2.62 -14.23 -7.05
CA LEU A 32 1.60 -14.16 -6.01
C LEU A 32 1.25 -12.73 -5.61
N GLY A 33 2.23 -11.82 -5.62
CA GLY A 33 2.03 -10.38 -5.40
C GLY A 33 1.11 -9.78 -6.46
N MET A 34 1.41 -9.99 -7.75
CA MET A 34 0.57 -9.50 -8.85
C MET A 34 -0.86 -10.06 -8.79
N CYS A 35 -1.04 -11.33 -8.46
CA CYS A 35 -2.39 -11.91 -8.30
C CYS A 35 -3.17 -11.30 -7.12
N ALA A 36 -2.47 -10.81 -6.09
CA ALA A 36 -3.10 -10.21 -4.92
C ALA A 36 -3.39 -8.71 -5.12
N GLU A 37 -2.59 -8.01 -5.92
CA GLU A 37 -2.67 -6.57 -6.19
C GLU A 37 -4.09 -6.12 -6.55
N GLY A 38 -4.74 -6.78 -7.51
CA GLY A 38 -6.09 -6.42 -7.95
C GLY A 38 -7.17 -6.55 -6.86
N LYS A 39 -6.87 -7.22 -5.74
CA LYS A 39 -7.79 -7.40 -4.60
C LYS A 39 -7.44 -6.49 -3.42
N TRP A 40 -6.35 -5.73 -3.48
CA TRP A 40 -5.96 -4.83 -2.39
C TRP A 40 -6.89 -3.62 -2.32
N ARG A 41 -7.30 -3.29 -1.11
CA ARG A 41 -8.10 -2.09 -0.87
C ARG A 41 -7.14 -0.89 -0.87
N LYS A 42 -7.41 0.10 -1.71
CA LYS A 42 -6.72 1.40 -1.67
C LYS A 42 -6.92 2.07 -0.30
N LEU A 43 -5.99 2.96 0.06
CA LEU A 43 -6.17 3.81 1.23
C LEU A 43 -7.46 4.62 1.09
N ARG A 44 -8.18 4.80 2.21
CA ARG A 44 -9.33 5.70 2.25
C ARG A 44 -8.82 7.13 2.06
N GLY A 45 -9.49 7.91 1.22
CA GLY A 45 -9.05 9.27 0.91
C GLY A 45 -7.77 9.31 0.06
N PHE A 46 -7.56 8.33 -0.83
CA PHE A 46 -6.41 8.30 -1.73
C PHE A 46 -6.22 9.61 -2.53
N ASP A 47 -7.31 10.32 -2.83
CA ASP A 47 -7.28 11.60 -3.54
C ASP A 47 -6.55 12.71 -2.75
N TYR A 48 -6.54 12.62 -1.41
CA TYR A 48 -5.80 13.56 -0.55
C TYR A 48 -4.30 13.26 -0.48
N LEU A 49 -3.86 12.07 -0.94
CA LEU A 49 -2.46 11.67 -0.88
C LEU A 49 -1.55 12.65 -1.65
N ALA A 50 -2.03 13.16 -2.79
CA ALA A 50 -1.30 14.17 -3.55
C ALA A 50 -1.08 15.46 -2.73
N LYS A 51 -2.10 15.90 -1.98
CA LYS A 51 -2.03 17.09 -1.12
C LYS A 51 -1.05 16.91 0.04
N VAL A 52 -1.03 15.71 0.63
CA VAL A 52 -0.06 15.36 1.69
C VAL A 52 1.37 15.37 1.13
N ILE A 53 1.59 14.83 -0.07
CA ILE A 53 2.91 14.84 -0.72
C ILE A 53 3.39 16.27 -1.00
N THR A 54 2.48 17.18 -1.38
CA THR A 54 2.79 18.60 -1.58
C THR A 54 2.97 19.39 -0.29
N GLY A 55 2.77 18.77 0.88
CA GLY A 55 2.98 19.40 2.19
C GLY A 55 1.80 20.24 2.68
N VAL A 56 0.59 20.05 2.15
CA VAL A 56 -0.62 20.71 2.66
C VAL A 56 -0.89 20.23 4.09
N GLU A 57 -1.18 21.17 4.99
CA GLU A 57 -1.46 20.85 6.39
C GLU A 57 -2.88 20.27 6.56
N PHE A 58 -2.96 19.17 7.29
CA PHE A 58 -4.22 18.57 7.71
C PHE A 58 -4.30 18.59 9.24
N LYS A 59 -5.43 19.06 9.77
CA LYS A 59 -5.73 19.00 11.21
C LYS A 59 -6.97 18.15 11.41
N ASP A 60 -6.86 17.11 12.22
CA ASP A 60 -7.95 16.14 12.50
C ASP A 60 -8.61 15.52 11.25
N GLY A 61 -7.87 15.48 10.13
CA GLY A 61 -8.34 14.94 8.85
C GLY A 61 -9.00 15.95 7.91
N GLU A 62 -9.11 17.22 8.32
CA GLU A 62 -9.56 18.32 7.47
C GLU A 62 -8.37 19.14 6.97
N GLU A 63 -8.43 19.52 5.70
CA GLU A 63 -7.44 20.41 5.09
C GLU A 63 -7.54 21.79 5.73
N VAL A 64 -6.42 22.30 6.24
CA VAL A 64 -6.35 23.66 6.76
C VAL A 64 -6.10 24.59 5.57
N PRO A 65 -7.05 25.45 5.17
CA PRO A 65 -6.77 26.44 4.14
C PRO A 65 -5.69 27.37 4.68
N THR A 66 -4.52 27.36 4.05
CA THR A 66 -3.52 28.42 4.20
C THR A 66 -4.13 29.67 3.56
N VAL A 67 -4.90 30.42 4.34
CA VAL A 67 -5.24 31.78 3.98
C VAL A 67 -3.91 32.53 3.98
N ASP A 68 -3.36 32.79 2.81
CA ASP A 68 -2.37 33.85 2.62
C ASP A 68 -3.06 35.16 3.02
N GLN A 69 -3.03 35.48 4.31
CA GLN A 69 -3.17 36.83 4.79
C GLN A 69 -1.83 37.54 4.56
N SER A 70 -1.44 37.74 3.30
CA SER A 70 -0.60 38.88 2.96
C SER A 70 -1.51 40.10 2.90
N ALA A 71 -1.90 40.58 4.08
CA ALA A 71 -2.33 41.95 4.25
C ALA A 71 -1.09 42.84 4.12
N ALA A 72 -0.99 43.57 3.01
CA ALA A 72 -0.35 44.88 2.88
C ALA A 72 -0.88 45.58 1.63
#